data_AF-A0A3N7IN47-F1
#
_entry.id   AF-A0A3N7IN47-F1
#
_cell.length_a   1.000
_cell.length_b   1.000
_cell.length_c   1.000
_cell.angle_alpha   90.00
_cell.angle_beta   90.00
_cell.angle_gamma   90.00
#
_symmetry.space_group_name_H-M   'P 1'
#
loop_
_entity.id
_entity.type
_entity.pdbx_description
1 polymer ?
#
loop_
_entity_poly.entity_id
_entity_poly.type
_entity_poly.pdbx_seq_one_letter_code
_entity_poly.pdbx_strand_id
1 'polypeptide(L)' 'MLDSVLLFLGAQEIILIVLALLLLFGGRKIPELMRGMGRGIREFKEGQKETPKEELEENK' A
#
# COMPACT_ATOMS: atom_id res chain seq x y z
N MET A 1 -8.79 -28.82 -5.36
CA MET A 1 -8.91 -29.02 -6.82
C MET A 1 -9.79 -27.95 -7.43
N LEU A 2 -11.05 -27.77 -6.98
CA LEU A 2 -11.91 -26.66 -7.42
C LEU A 2 -11.39 -25.29 -6.95
N ASP A 3 -10.86 -25.21 -5.73
CA ASP A 3 -10.33 -23.94 -5.18
C ASP A 3 -9.16 -23.40 -6.00
N SER A 4 -8.33 -24.32 -6.51
CA SER A 4 -7.25 -23.99 -7.41
C SER A 4 -7.78 -23.41 -8.72
N VAL A 5 -8.81 -24.03 -9.32
CA VAL A 5 -9.43 -23.54 -10.56
C VAL A 5 -10.06 -22.15 -10.37
N LEU A 6 -10.76 -21.92 -9.26
CA LEU A 6 -11.34 -20.61 -8.93
C LEU A 6 -10.26 -19.53 -8.76
N LEU A 7 -9.15 -19.89 -8.11
CA LEU A 7 -8.03 -18.99 -7.90
C LEU A 7 -7.28 -18.69 -9.22
N PHE A 8 -7.19 -19.65 -10.15
CA PHE A 8 -6.63 -19.43 -11.49
C PHE A 8 -7.50 -18.46 -12.31
N LEU A 9 -8.83 -18.62 -12.29
CA LEU A 9 -9.74 -17.73 -13.00
C LEU A 9 -9.66 -16.29 -12.45
N GLY A 10 -9.71 -16.13 -11.12
CA GLY A 10 -9.59 -14.80 -10.49
C GLY A 10 -8.20 -14.17 -10.66
N ALA A 11 -7.12 -14.95 -10.62
CA ALA A 11 -5.76 -14.45 -10.82
C ALA A 11 -5.53 -13.94 -12.26
N GLN A 12 -6.10 -14.60 -13.27
CA GLN A 12 -5.98 -14.16 -14.66
C GLN A 12 -6.67 -12.80 -14.90
N GLU A 13 -7.86 -12.60 -14.35
CA GLU A 13 -8.60 -11.33 -14.45
C GLU A 13 -7.83 -10.19 -13.78
N ILE A 14 -7.27 -10.44 -12.59
CA ILE A 14 -6.44 -9.46 -11.87
C ILE A 14 -5.20 -9.10 -12.69
N ILE A 15 -4.52 -10.09 -13.28
CA ILE A 15 -3.35 -9.87 -14.14
C ILE A 15 -3.70 -8.98 -15.34
N LEU A 16 -4.84 -9.22 -16.00
CA LEU A 16 -5.30 -8.41 -17.12
C LEU A 16 -5.59 -6.96 -16.71
N ILE A 17 -6.21 -6.75 -15.55
CA ILE A 17 -6.47 -5.41 -15.01
C ILE A 17 -5.16 -4.69 -14.71
N VAL A 18 -4.22 -5.36 -14.03
CA VAL A 18 -2.90 -4.80 -13.73
C VAL A 18 -2.16 -4.46 -15.02
N LEU A 19 -2.22 -5.32 -16.04
CA LEU A 19 -1.60 -5.08 -17.33
C LEU A 19 -2.23 -3.87 -18.04
N ALA A 20 -3.56 -3.75 -18.03
CA ALA A 20 -4.26 -2.59 -18.59
C ALA A 20 -3.86 -1.29 -17.87
N LEU A 21 -3.80 -1.30 -16.53
CA LEU A 21 -3.33 -0.16 -15.74
C LEU A 21 -1.86 0.18 -16.04
N LEU A 22 -1.00 -0.83 -16.21
CA LEU A 22 0.40 -0.62 -16.59
C LEU A 22 0.54 -0.02 -17.99
N LEU A 23 -0.33 -0.37 -18.94
CA LEU A 23 -0.34 0.23 -20.27
C LEU A 23 -0.87 1.67 -20.25
N LEU A 24 -1.92 1.96 -19.48
CA LEU A 24 -2.48 3.31 -19.36
C LEU A 24 -1.56 4.27 -18.60
N PHE A 25 -1.05 3.85 -17.45
CA PHE A 25 -0.29 4.70 -16.54
C PHE A 25 1.22 4.58 -16.71
N GLY A 26 1.70 3.50 -17.33
CA GLY A 26 3.12 3.16 -17.42
C GLY A 26 3.64 2.47 -16.16
N GLY A 27 4.56 1.49 -16.32
CA GLY A 27 5.13 0.74 -15.20
C GLY A 27 5.95 1.54 -14.19
N ARG A 28 6.31 2.79 -14.52
CA ARG A 28 7.06 3.68 -13.62
C ARG A 28 6.17 4.49 -12.67
N LYS A 29 4.91 4.70 -13.02
CA LYS A 29 4.01 5.62 -12.31
C LYS A 29 3.45 5.01 -11.03
N ILE A 30 3.16 3.71 -11.01
CA ILE A 30 2.73 3.00 -9.80
C ILE A 30 3.82 3.03 -8.70
N PRO A 31 5.10 2.67 -8.98
CA PRO A 31 6.18 2.79 -7.99
C PRO A 31 6.46 4.22 -7.52
N GLU A 32 6.30 5.20 -8.41
CA GLU A 32 6.49 6.62 -8.09
C GLU A 32 5.41 7.13 -7.13
N LEU A 33 4.15 6.80 -7.39
CA LEU A 33 3.02 7.09 -6.50
C LEU A 33 3.18 6.39 -5.14
N MET A 34 3.57 5.11 -5.12
CA MET A 34 3.83 4.38 -3.88
C MET A 34 4.97 5.01 -3.05
N ARG A 35 6.05 5.46 -3.70
CA ARG A 35 7.15 6.16 -3.02
C ARG A 35 6.72 7.51 -2.47
N GLY A 36 5.94 8.29 -3.22
CA GLY A 36 5.38 9.56 -2.77
C GLY A 36 4.44 9.38 -1.58
N MET A 37 3.50 8.44 -1.68
CA MET A 37 2.56 8.11 -0.61
C MET A 37 3.27 7.57 0.64
N GLY A 38 4.27 6.70 0.47
CA GLY A 38 5.06 6.14 1.57
C GLY A 38 5.83 7.21 2.35
N ARG A 39 6.39 8.21 1.65
CA ARG A 39 7.01 9.38 2.31
C ARG A 39 5.99 10.20 3.09
N GLY A 40 4.83 10.50 2.47
CA GLY A 40 3.77 11.26 3.15
C GLY A 40 3.24 10.54 4.40
N ILE A 41 3.01 9.23 4.34
CA ILE A 41 2.59 8.43 5.51
C ILE A 41 3.67 8.45 6.61
N ARG A 42 4.95 8.39 6.23
CA ARG A 42 6.07 8.43 7.17
C ARG A 42 6.14 9.77 7.89
N GLU A 43 6.16 10.87 7.14
CA GLU A 43 6.18 12.24 7.68
C GLU A 43 4.95 12.51 8.55
N PHE A 44 3.76 12.05 8.13
CA PHE A 44 2.53 12.14 8.92
C PHE A 44 2.62 11.37 10.25
N LYS A 45 3.28 10.21 10.26
CA LYS A 45 3.47 9.42 11.48
C LYS A 45 4.54 10.00 12.40
N GLU A 46 5.59 10.59 11.84
CA GLU A 46 6.64 11.29 12.59
C GLU A 46 6.08 12.55 13.27
N GLY A 47 5.36 13.40 12.54
CA GLY A 47 4.71 14.59 13.12
C GLY A 47 3.65 14.28 14.18
N GLN A 48 2.96 13.13 14.08
CA GLN A 48 2.04 12.67 15.13
C GLN A 48 2.74 12.13 16.39
N LYS A 49 4.00 11.69 16.30
CA LYS A 49 4.78 11.22 17.46
C LYS A 49 5.43 12.37 18.22
N GLU A 50 5.73 13.47 17.53
CA GLU A 50 6.23 14.71 18.13
C GLU A 50 5.12 15.47 18.88
N THR A 51 3.84 15.10 18.67
CA THR A 51 2.77 15.47 19.58
C THR A 51 2.97 14.65 20.86
N PRO A 52 3.20 15.26 22.04
CA PRO A 52 3.60 14.54 23.24
C PRO A 52 2.58 13.46 23.58
N LYS A 53 2.94 12.20 23.33
CA LYS A 53 2.44 11.05 24.09
C LYS A 53 3.38 10.75 25.27
N GLU A 54 3.98 11.82 25.80
CA GLU A 54 4.54 11.83 27.14
C GLU A 54 3.39 12.21 28.07
N GLU A 55 2.79 11.21 28.73
CA GLU A 55 2.02 11.29 29.98
C GLU A 55 1.19 10.01 30.15
N LEU A 56 1.81 8.81 30.23
CA LEU A 56 1.10 7.63 30.75
C LEU A 56 1.95 6.63 31.55
N GLU A 57 3.24 6.88 31.81
CA GLU A 57 4.03 5.99 32.67
C GLU A 57 4.88 6.76 33.67
N GLU A 58 4.22 7.41 34.64
CA GLU A 58 4.85 7.74 35.93
C GLU A 58 3.81 7.62 37.07
N ASN A 59 3.54 6.38 37.51
CA ASN A 59 3.25 6.01 38.90
C ASN A 59 2.82 4.53 39.00
N LYS A 60 3.76 3.64 39.31
CA LYS A 60 3.53 2.44 40.13
C LYS A 60 4.76 2.15 40.97
#